data_AF-A0A1G6ELG0-F1
#
_entry.id   AF-A0A1G6ELG0-F1
#
_cell.length_a   1.000
_cell.length_b   1.000
_cell.length_c   1.000
_cell.angle_alpha   90.00
_cell.angle_beta   90.00
_cell.angle_gamma   90.00
#
_symmetry.space_group_name_H-M   'P 1'
#
loop_
_entity.id
_entity.type
_entity.pdbx_description
1 polymer ?
#
loop_
_entity_poly.entity_id
_entity_poly.type
_entity_poly.pdbx_seq_one_letter_code
_entity_poly.pdbx_strand_id
1 'polypeptide(L)'
;MEIIGKWKIDEVQKYSFTDAGPKKTWQKAADVLADESVDEDEKQMLRADIVFTADGKVQWCIPIPAGVTQEQIDEALASGELKMADDGKMVVEEKAWKEEDGKLLYDTGAKGEVMGEKISPWVELREADGAIEIMVYRLVRA
;
A
#
# COMPACT_ATOMS: atom_id res chain seq x y z
N MET A 1 16.24 4.68 -9.82
CA MET A 1 15.48 5.64 -8.98
C MET A 1 15.80 5.33 -7.52
N GLU A 2 15.75 6.31 -6.61
CA GLU A 2 15.87 6.03 -5.17
C GLU A 2 14.48 5.66 -4.61
N ILE A 3 14.16 4.36 -4.57
CA ILE A 3 12.86 3.86 -4.07
C ILE A 3 12.71 4.08 -2.56
N ILE A 4 13.81 4.01 -1.82
CA ILE A 4 13.84 4.21 -0.36
C ILE A 4 13.25 5.57 -0.02
N GLY A 5 12.33 5.61 0.94
CA GLY A 5 11.65 6.82 1.40
C GLY A 5 10.15 6.65 1.52
N LYS A 6 9.47 7.77 1.80
CA LYS A 6 8.02 7.84 2.00
C LYS A 6 7.31 8.19 0.70
N TRP A 7 6.21 7.49 0.45
CA TRP A 7 5.36 7.65 -0.73
C TRP A 7 3.89 7.73 -0.32
N LYS A 8 3.07 8.36 -1.17
CA LYS A 8 1.61 8.48 -1.00
C LYS A 8 0.91 7.92 -2.23
N ILE A 9 -0.31 7.42 -2.03
CA ILE A 9 -1.16 6.97 -3.13
C ILE A 9 -1.70 8.20 -3.86
N ASP A 10 -1.38 8.34 -5.14
CA ASP A 10 -1.88 9.40 -6.03
C ASP A 10 -3.03 8.90 -6.90
N GLU A 11 -2.95 7.65 -7.38
CA GLU A 11 -4.03 7.04 -8.16
C GLU A 11 -4.32 5.62 -7.68
N VAL A 12 -5.59 5.22 -7.80
CA VAL A 12 -6.06 3.86 -7.55
C VAL A 12 -6.76 3.32 -8.79
N GLN A 13 -6.48 2.06 -9.11
CA GLN A 13 -7.12 1.34 -10.19
C GLN A 13 -8.47 0.82 -9.72
N LYS A 14 -9.54 1.31 -10.36
CA LYS A 14 -10.91 0.85 -10.14
C LYS A 14 -11.38 -0.05 -11.27
N TYR A 15 -12.25 -1.00 -10.92
CA TYR A 15 -12.95 -1.83 -11.87
C TYR A 15 -14.35 -1.28 -12.07
N SER A 16 -14.71 -0.98 -13.31
CA SER A 16 -16.09 -0.75 -13.72
C SER A 16 -16.55 -1.87 -14.64
N PHE A 17 -17.81 -2.26 -14.52
CA PHE A 17 -18.42 -3.21 -15.45
C PHE A 17 -19.20 -2.43 -16.49
N THR A 18 -18.81 -2.62 -17.76
CA THR A 18 -19.49 -2.04 -18.91
C THR A 18 -20.10 -3.16 -19.75
N ASP A 19 -20.96 -2.83 -20.72
CA ASP A 19 -21.50 -3.81 -21.68
C ASP A 19 -20.39 -4.51 -22.49
N ALA A 20 -19.20 -3.91 -22.59
CA ALA A 20 -18.01 -4.48 -23.22
C ALA A 20 -17.14 -5.34 -22.28
N GLY A 21 -17.56 -5.53 -21.03
CA GLY A 21 -16.83 -6.28 -20.00
C GLY A 21 -16.18 -5.38 -18.93
N PRO A 22 -15.37 -5.98 -18.04
CA PRO A 22 -14.68 -5.26 -16.97
C PRO A 22 -13.61 -4.32 -17.56
N LYS A 23 -13.71 -3.04 -17.22
CA LYS A 23 -12.75 -2.00 -17.60
C LYS A 23 -12.01 -1.51 -16.36
N LYS A 24 -10.68 -1.46 -16.47
CA LYS A 24 -9.80 -0.85 -15.48
C LYS A 24 -9.60 0.62 -15.79
N THR A 25 -9.78 1.48 -14.80
CA THR A 25 -9.51 2.92 -14.92
C THR A 25 -8.74 3.40 -13.70
N TRP A 26 -7.71 4.21 -13.93
CA TRP A 26 -7.04 4.94 -12.87
C TRP A 26 -7.90 6.14 -12.47
N GLN A 27 -8.08 6.33 -11.16
CA GLN A 27 -8.76 7.49 -10.58
C GLN A 27 -7.83 8.14 -9.57
N LYS A 28 -7.86 9.48 -9.48
CA LYS A 28 -7.08 10.20 -8.49
C LYS A 28 -7.58 9.88 -7.10
N ALA A 29 -6.66 9.59 -6.19
CA ALA A 29 -6.98 9.31 -4.80
C ALA A 29 -7.76 10.47 -4.16
N ALA A 30 -7.44 11.71 -4.51
CA ALA A 30 -8.16 12.89 -4.03
C ALA A 30 -9.65 12.88 -4.43
N ASP A 31 -9.98 12.45 -5.65
CA ASP A 31 -11.36 12.37 -6.12
C ASP A 31 -12.12 11.27 -5.37
N VAL A 32 -11.48 10.11 -5.18
CA VAL A 32 -12.07 8.98 -4.42
C VAL A 32 -12.27 9.34 -2.94
N LEU A 33 -11.35 10.09 -2.35
CA LEU A 33 -11.46 10.59 -0.98
C LEU A 33 -12.61 11.59 -0.81
N ALA A 34 -12.92 12.38 -1.84
CA ALA A 34 -14.01 13.35 -1.85
C ALA A 34 -15.39 12.71 -2.12
N ASP A 35 -15.43 11.47 -2.60
CA ASP A 35 -16.67 10.74 -2.87
C ASP A 35 -17.28 10.20 -1.57
N GLU A 36 -18.42 10.74 -1.16
CA GLU A 36 -19.14 10.33 0.05
C GLU A 36 -19.69 8.90 -0.03
N SER A 37 -19.82 8.33 -1.23
CA SER A 37 -20.31 6.95 -1.43
C SER A 37 -19.23 5.89 -1.20
N VAL A 38 -17.96 6.29 -1.17
CA VAL A 38 -16.84 5.38 -0.92
C VAL A 38 -16.71 5.12 0.58
N ASP A 39 -16.53 3.84 0.91
CA ASP A 39 -16.37 3.35 2.27
C ASP A 39 -15.15 3.95 2.99
N GLU A 40 -15.27 4.18 4.29
CA GLU A 40 -14.20 4.83 5.07
C GLU A 40 -12.95 3.96 5.21
N ASP A 41 -13.04 2.63 5.19
CA ASP A 41 -11.85 1.76 5.23
C ASP A 41 -11.05 1.92 3.93
N GLU A 42 -11.73 2.05 2.79
CA GLU A 42 -11.08 2.33 1.52
C GLU A 42 -10.40 3.70 1.55
N LYS A 43 -11.10 4.73 2.04
CA LYS A 43 -10.51 6.08 2.18
C LYS A 43 -9.35 6.09 3.15
N GLN A 44 -9.41 5.33 4.24
CA GLN A 44 -8.31 5.22 5.20
C GLN A 44 -7.08 4.59 4.53
N MET A 45 -7.26 3.56 3.70
CA MET A 45 -6.17 2.97 2.92
C MET A 45 -5.57 3.97 1.94
N LEU A 46 -6.38 4.79 1.26
CA LEU A 46 -5.88 5.84 0.37
C LEU A 46 -5.09 6.94 1.08
N ARG A 47 -5.26 7.08 2.40
CA ARG A 47 -4.47 8.00 3.27
C ARG A 47 -3.19 7.36 3.79
N ALA A 48 -2.87 6.12 3.40
CA ALA A 48 -1.66 5.44 3.81
C ALA A 48 -0.41 6.15 3.29
N ASP A 49 0.62 6.20 4.15
CA ASP A 49 1.99 6.38 3.69
C ASP A 49 2.59 5.00 3.41
N ILE A 50 3.28 4.86 2.28
CA ILE A 50 4.00 3.65 1.91
C ILE A 50 5.48 3.96 2.06
N VAL A 51 6.14 3.28 2.98
CA VAL A 51 7.55 3.56 3.34
C VAL A 51 8.43 2.41 2.90
N PHE A 52 9.30 2.68 1.92
CA PHE A 52 10.36 1.77 1.52
C PHE A 52 11.61 2.06 2.35
N THR A 53 12.11 1.05 3.06
CA THR A 53 13.27 1.18 3.94
C THR A 53 14.51 0.52 3.33
N ALA A 54 15.69 0.98 3.73
CA ALA A 54 16.97 0.46 3.23
C ALA A 54 17.24 -1.02 3.61
N ASP A 55 16.59 -1.53 4.65
CA ASP A 55 16.66 -2.93 5.08
C ASP A 55 15.70 -3.85 4.29
N GLY A 56 15.17 -3.38 3.16
CA GLY A 56 14.35 -4.19 2.25
C GLY A 56 12.91 -4.39 2.74
N LYS A 57 12.35 -3.45 3.50
CA LYS A 57 10.95 -3.51 3.95
C LYS A 57 10.08 -2.43 3.33
N VAL A 58 8.82 -2.78 3.16
CA VAL A 58 7.75 -1.88 2.72
C VAL A 58 6.70 -1.86 3.81
N GLN A 59 6.50 -0.70 4.41
CA GLN A 59 5.52 -0.50 5.48
C GLN A 59 4.34 0.28 4.94
N TRP A 60 3.15 -0.24 5.18
CA TRP A 60 1.89 0.45 4.96
C TRP A 60 1.45 1.09 6.26
N CYS A 61 1.43 2.42 6.29
CA CYS A 61 1.25 3.20 7.49
C CYS A 61 -0.01 4.03 7.38
N ILE A 62 -1.04 3.70 8.17
CA ILE A 62 -2.32 4.43 8.15
C ILE A 62 -2.44 5.34 9.38
N PRO A 63 -3.19 6.45 9.28
CA PRO A 63 -3.56 7.23 10.46
C PRO A 63 -4.27 6.35 11.49
N ILE A 64 -3.96 6.59 12.76
CA ILE A 64 -4.69 5.94 13.86
C ILE A 64 -6.18 6.33 13.75
N PRO A 65 -7.11 5.37 13.79
CA PRO A 65 -8.54 5.67 13.70
C PRO A 65 -9.00 6.68 14.75
N ALA A 66 -9.88 7.60 14.36
CA ALA A 66 -10.50 8.52 15.30
C ALA A 66 -11.33 7.73 16.32
N GLY A 67 -11.02 7.90 17.61
CA GLY A 67 -11.70 7.20 18.71
C GLY A 67 -10.83 6.19 19.47
N VAL A 68 -9.63 5.87 18.96
CA VAL A 68 -8.61 5.16 19.76
C VAL A 68 -7.99 6.13 20.75
N THR A 69 -8.01 5.81 22.04
CA THR A 69 -7.43 6.65 23.10
C THR A 69 -5.91 6.45 23.20
N GLN A 70 -5.21 7.41 23.80
CA GLN A 70 -3.78 7.27 24.07
C GLN A 70 -3.47 6.04 24.94
N GLU A 71 -4.33 5.74 25.92
CA GLU A 71 -4.18 4.56 26.79
C GLU A 71 -4.24 3.25 25.99
N GLN A 72 -5.17 3.13 25.02
CA GLN A 72 -5.26 1.97 24.14
C GLN A 72 -4.03 1.86 23.22
N ILE A 73 -3.50 2.99 22.75
CA ILE A 73 -2.27 3.02 21.94
C ILE A 73 -1.09 2.55 22.79
N ASP A 74 -0.94 3.05 24.02
CA ASP A 74 0.16 2.72 24.91
C ASP A 74 0.12 1.23 25.32
N GLU A 75 -1.08 0.69 25.59
CA GLU A 75 -1.27 -0.74 25.86
C GLU A 75 -0.87 -1.60 24.66
N ALA A 76 -1.34 -1.26 23.46
CA ALA A 76 -1.02 -2.01 22.24
C ALA A 76 0.46 -1.91 21.84
N LEU A 77 1.11 -0.78 22.14
CA LEU A 77 2.56 -0.61 22.00
C LEU A 77 3.33 -1.48 22.99
N ALA A 78 2.89 -1.52 24.25
CA ALA A 78 3.52 -2.32 25.30
C ALA A 78 3.35 -3.83 25.07
N SER A 79 2.21 -4.26 24.52
CA SER A 79 1.95 -5.65 24.13
C SER A 79 2.68 -6.05 22.83
N GLY A 80 3.09 -5.08 22.03
CA GLY A 80 3.68 -5.29 20.70
C GLY A 80 2.67 -5.59 19.60
N GLU A 81 1.37 -5.45 19.88
CA GLU A 81 0.29 -5.59 18.90
C GLU A 81 0.27 -4.42 17.91
N LEU A 82 0.77 -3.25 18.32
CA LEU A 82 0.88 -2.06 17.50
C LEU A 82 2.34 -1.68 17.28
N LYS A 83 2.66 -1.24 16.06
CA LYS A 83 3.95 -0.64 15.71
C LYS A 83 3.71 0.74 15.11
N MET A 84 4.39 1.75 15.65
CA MET A 84 4.29 3.13 15.12
C MET A 84 5.31 3.36 14.01
N ALA A 85 4.89 4.09 12.97
CA ALA A 85 5.78 4.57 11.92
C ALA A 85 6.30 5.98 12.23
N ASP A 86 5.43 6.84 12.76
CA ASP A 86 5.68 8.21 13.24
C ASP A 86 4.54 8.67 14.17
N ASP A 87 4.60 9.91 14.68
CA ASP A 87 3.56 10.50 15.53
C ASP A 87 2.22 10.60 14.79
N GLY A 88 1.36 9.59 14.99
CA GLY A 88 -0.02 9.56 14.48
C GLY A 88 -0.29 8.51 13.41
N LYS A 89 0.71 7.72 12.96
CA LYS A 89 0.49 6.60 12.03
C LYS A 89 1.02 5.28 12.57
N MET A 90 0.20 4.24 12.43
CA MET A 90 0.55 2.86 12.77
C MET A 90 0.88 2.07 11.50
N VAL A 91 1.86 1.16 11.62
CA VAL A 91 2.19 0.18 10.59
C VAL A 91 1.15 -0.94 10.64
N VAL A 92 0.36 -1.08 9.58
CA VAL A 92 -0.67 -2.13 9.47
C VAL A 92 -0.23 -3.31 8.63
N GLU A 93 0.75 -3.10 7.75
CA GLU A 93 1.34 -4.17 6.97
C GLU A 93 2.83 -3.89 6.77
N GLU A 94 3.65 -4.93 6.94
CA GLU A 94 5.08 -4.90 6.62
C GLU A 94 5.38 -6.06 5.66
N LYS A 95 5.90 -5.72 4.48
CA LYS A 95 6.33 -6.67 3.45
C LYS A 95 7.79 -6.47 3.11
N ALA A 96 8.33 -7.38 2.31
CA ALA A 96 9.68 -7.26 1.78
C ALA A 96 9.69 -6.60 0.40
N TRP A 97 10.74 -5.84 0.11
CA TRP A 97 11.14 -5.49 -1.24
C TRP A 97 12.61 -5.81 -1.45
N LYS A 98 13.00 -6.03 -2.70
CA LYS A 98 14.41 -6.23 -3.08
C LYS A 98 14.65 -5.71 -4.49
N GLU A 99 15.92 -5.46 -4.80
CA GLU A 99 16.39 -5.28 -6.17
C GLU A 99 17.10 -6.56 -6.61
N GLU A 100 16.68 -7.13 -7.74
CA GLU A 100 17.27 -8.32 -8.34
C GLU A 100 17.35 -8.11 -9.85
N ASP A 101 18.53 -8.28 -10.43
CA ASP A 101 18.79 -8.06 -11.87
C ASP A 101 18.34 -6.68 -12.38
N GLY A 102 18.49 -5.64 -11.55
CA GLY A 102 18.07 -4.26 -11.87
C GLY A 102 16.55 -4.05 -11.84
N LYS A 103 15.79 -5.02 -11.34
CA LYS A 103 14.34 -4.95 -11.16
C LYS A 103 13.98 -4.81 -9.70
N LEU A 104 13.06 -3.91 -9.41
CA LEU A 104 12.48 -3.76 -8.08
C LEU A 104 11.34 -4.77 -7.92
N LEU A 105 11.45 -5.63 -6.93
CA LEU A 105 10.51 -6.68 -6.63
C LEU A 105 9.85 -6.43 -5.28
N TYR A 106 8.53 -6.62 -5.21
CA TYR A 106 7.72 -6.50 -4.01
C TYR A 106 7.11 -7.85 -3.64
N ASP A 107 7.21 -8.22 -2.37
CA ASP A 107 6.59 -9.41 -1.83
C ASP A 107 5.10 -9.14 -1.53
N THR A 108 4.22 -9.67 -2.37
CA THR A 108 2.77 -9.60 -2.16
C THR A 108 2.28 -10.50 -1.02
N GLY A 109 3.11 -11.46 -0.59
CA GLY A 109 2.71 -12.54 0.30
C GLY A 109 1.76 -13.55 -0.35
N ALA A 110 1.57 -13.50 -1.67
CA ALA A 110 0.72 -14.43 -2.40
C ALA A 110 1.21 -15.87 -2.20
N LYS A 111 0.28 -16.77 -1.88
CA LYS A 111 0.54 -18.21 -1.72
C LYS A 111 -0.42 -18.96 -2.62
N GLY A 112 0.08 -19.98 -3.32
CA GLY A 112 -0.76 -20.81 -4.17
C GLY A 112 0.05 -21.55 -5.23
N GLU A 113 -0.65 -22.38 -5.98
CA GLU A 113 -0.10 -23.15 -7.10
C GLU A 113 -1.07 -23.08 -8.29
N VAL A 114 -0.55 -22.86 -9.50
CA VAL A 114 -1.32 -22.93 -10.75
C VAL A 114 -0.75 -24.06 -11.58
N MET A 115 -1.59 -25.04 -11.93
CA MET A 115 -1.17 -26.23 -12.68
C MET A 115 0.03 -26.97 -12.07
N GLY A 116 0.16 -26.94 -10.74
CA GLY A 116 1.25 -27.59 -10.00
C GLY A 116 2.54 -26.77 -9.90
N GLU A 117 2.58 -25.56 -10.45
CA GLU A 117 3.69 -24.62 -10.28
C GLU A 117 3.37 -23.61 -9.17
N LYS A 118 4.29 -23.45 -8.22
CA LYS A 118 4.17 -22.45 -7.15
C LYS A 118 4.16 -21.05 -7.73
N ILE A 119 3.16 -20.27 -7.33
CA ILE A 119 3.11 -18.84 -7.65
C ILE A 119 4.23 -18.16 -6.85
N SER A 120 5.09 -17.42 -7.55
CA SER A 120 6.05 -16.54 -6.88
C SER A 120 5.30 -15.40 -6.18
N PRO A 121 5.58 -15.10 -4.90
CA PRO A 121 4.97 -13.97 -4.22
C PRO A 121 5.57 -12.62 -4.67
N TRP A 122 6.72 -12.66 -5.34
CA TRP A 122 7.44 -11.50 -5.83
C TRP A 122 6.85 -11.00 -7.14
N VAL A 123 6.43 -9.74 -7.15
CA VAL A 123 5.95 -9.03 -8.35
C VAL A 123 6.88 -7.86 -8.66
N GLU A 124 7.07 -7.58 -9.94
CA GLU A 124 7.84 -6.42 -10.39
C GLU A 124 7.06 -5.14 -10.11
N LEU A 125 7.67 -4.21 -9.39
CA LEU A 125 7.20 -2.85 -9.26
C LEU A 125 7.48 -2.11 -10.56
N ARG A 126 6.46 -1.54 -11.17
CA ARG A 126 6.65 -0.78 -12.42
C ARG A 126 6.93 0.67 -12.10
N GLU A 127 7.89 1.23 -12.81
CA GLU A 127 8.19 2.65 -12.78
C GLU A 127 7.53 3.33 -13.99
N ALA A 128 6.77 4.40 -13.75
CA ALA A 128 6.18 5.23 -14.80
C ALA A 128 6.17 6.70 -14.37
N ASP A 129 6.85 7.56 -15.13
CA ASP A 129 6.82 9.02 -14.95
C ASP A 129 7.11 9.52 -13.51
N GLY A 130 8.03 8.87 -12.81
CA GLY A 130 8.38 9.21 -11.43
C GLY A 130 7.43 8.67 -10.37
N ALA A 131 6.45 7.86 -10.78
CA ALA A 131 5.57 7.10 -9.90
C ALA A 131 5.97 5.61 -9.85
N ILE A 132 5.58 4.96 -8.76
CA ILE A 132 5.71 3.51 -8.58
C ILE A 132 4.32 2.89 -8.66
N GLU A 133 4.12 1.93 -9.57
CA GLU A 133 2.93 1.09 -9.59
C GLU A 133 3.15 -0.12 -8.67
N ILE A 134 2.31 -0.22 -7.64
CA ILE A 134 2.24 -1.36 -6.73
C ILE A 134 0.80 -1.89 -6.72
N MET A 135 0.62 -3.12 -7.19
CA MET A 135 -0.70 -3.76 -7.29
C MET A 135 -1.73 -2.91 -8.04
N VAL A 136 -2.65 -2.26 -7.33
CA VAL A 136 -3.72 -1.40 -7.86
C VAL A 136 -3.48 0.08 -7.57
N TYR A 137 -2.30 0.46 -7.10
CA TYR A 137 -1.99 1.83 -6.69
C TYR A 137 -0.83 2.38 -7.49
N ARG A 138 -0.88 3.69 -7.76
CA ARG A 138 0.26 4.49 -8.19
C ARG A 138 0.68 5.39 -7.06
N LEU A 139 1.96 5.30 -6.74
CA LEU A 139 2.57 6.03 -5.65
C LEU A 139 3.38 7.19 -6.19
N VAL A 140 3.26 8.34 -5.55
CA VAL A 140 4.13 9.50 -5.78
C VAL A 140 4.91 9.80 -4.50
N ARG A 141 6.05 10.48 -4.67
CA ARG A 141 6.87 10.87 -3.53
C ARG A 141 6.09 11.78 -2.58
N ALA A 142 6.19 11.51 -1.28
CA ALA A 142 5.40 12.17 -0.23
C ALA A 142 5.87 13.58 0.12
#